data_AF-A0AAV3ATV0-F1
#
_entry.id   AF-A0AAV3ATV0-F1
#
_cell.length_a   1.000
_cell.length_b   1.000
_cell.length_c   1.000
_cell.angle_alpha   90.00
_cell.angle_beta   90.00
_cell.angle_gamma   90.00
#
_symmetry.space_group_name_H-M   'P 1'
#
loop_
_entity.id
_entity.type
_entity.pdbx_description
1 polymer ?
#
loop_
_entity_poly.entity_id
_entity_poly.type
_entity_poly.pdbx_seq_one_letter_code
_entity_poly.pdbx_strand_id
1 'polypeptide(L)'
;MAASSREVECEEYLREHKIIDLVNNLTSLLLYHRPERPREFLISQLEKLKLARIADLDYPCLFDESNVEAVFGMLDPAGQGYITGTQYTEALKTLGIDITSLPAPPEKITLEVFKHDVRIHLKKMSATFKA
;
A
#
# COMPACT_ATOMS: atom_id res chain seq x y z
N MET A 1 25.34 -13.81 -19.80
CA MET A 1 24.67 -15.13 -19.98
C MET A 1 23.21 -14.85 -20.25
N ALA A 2 22.64 -15.35 -21.35
CA ALA A 2 21.20 -15.26 -21.59
C ALA A 2 20.49 -16.21 -20.63
N ALA A 3 19.44 -15.74 -19.94
CA ALA A 3 18.64 -16.57 -19.05
C ALA A 3 18.06 -17.77 -19.83
N SER A 4 18.03 -18.94 -19.20
CA SER A 4 17.36 -20.12 -19.77
C SER A 4 15.86 -19.87 -19.90
N SER A 5 15.17 -20.50 -20.86
CA SER A 5 13.71 -20.34 -21.08
C SER A 5 12.91 -20.44 -19.78
N ARG A 6 13.31 -21.37 -18.91
CA ARG A 6 12.68 -21.62 -17.63
C ARG A 6 12.87 -20.51 -16.60
N GLU A 7 14.02 -19.83 -16.60
CA GLU A 7 14.25 -18.68 -15.72
C GLU A 7 13.35 -17.51 -16.12
N VAL A 8 13.20 -17.26 -17.43
CA VAL A 8 12.30 -16.22 -17.95
C VAL A 8 10.84 -16.53 -17.58
N GLU A 9 10.39 -17.76 -17.79
CA GLU A 9 9.03 -18.20 -17.42
C GLU A 9 8.76 -18.04 -15.90
N CYS A 10 9.73 -18.35 -15.04
CA CYS A 10 9.61 -18.14 -13.60
C CYS A 10 9.54 -16.65 -13.23
N GLU A 11 10.37 -15.82 -13.84
CA GLU A 11 10.38 -14.38 -13.60
C GLU A 11 9.04 -13.74 -14.01
N GLU A 12 8.51 -14.14 -15.17
CA GLU A 12 7.20 -13.69 -15.64
C GLU A 12 6.08 -14.11 -14.69
N TYR A 13 6.07 -15.34 -14.21
CA TYR A 13 5.10 -15.81 -13.23
C TYR A 13 5.16 -14.99 -11.93
N LEU A 14 6.35 -14.78 -11.37
CA LEU A 14 6.53 -14.01 -10.13
C LEU A 14 6.04 -12.56 -10.29
N ARG A 15 6.32 -11.96 -11.45
CA ARG A 15 5.89 -10.60 -11.80
C ARG A 15 4.38 -10.51 -12.01
N GLU A 16 3.81 -11.40 -12.83
CA GLU A 16 2.37 -11.43 -13.13
C GLU A 16 1.52 -11.63 -11.88
N HIS A 17 2.01 -12.46 -10.96
CA HIS A 17 1.31 -12.77 -9.72
C HIS A 17 1.71 -11.87 -8.54
N LYS A 18 2.56 -10.84 -8.75
CA LYS A 18 3.02 -9.91 -7.72
C LYS A 18 3.55 -10.60 -6.47
N ILE A 19 4.25 -11.72 -6.64
CA ILE A 19 4.70 -12.57 -5.52
C ILE A 19 5.76 -11.83 -4.70
N ILE A 20 6.62 -11.04 -5.34
CA ILE A 20 7.63 -10.24 -4.65
C ILE A 20 6.97 -9.17 -3.78
N ASP A 21 5.94 -8.49 -4.29
CA ASP A 21 5.18 -7.49 -3.51
C ASP A 21 4.49 -8.13 -2.30
N LEU A 22 3.93 -9.34 -2.47
CA LEU A 22 3.32 -10.10 -1.38
C LEU A 22 4.35 -10.39 -0.27
N VAL A 23 5.52 -10.91 -0.64
CA VAL A 23 6.58 -11.24 0.33
C VAL A 23 7.09 -9.98 1.02
N ASN A 24 7.25 -8.87 0.29
CA ASN A 24 7.64 -7.58 0.87
C ASN A 24 6.61 -7.08 1.90
N ASN A 25 5.31 -7.13 1.57
CA ASN A 25 4.23 -6.73 2.49
C ASN A 25 4.22 -7.59 3.76
N LEU A 26 4.29 -8.92 3.61
CA LEU A 26 4.33 -9.84 4.74
C LEU A 26 5.55 -9.61 5.64
N THR A 27 6.71 -9.32 5.03
CA THR A 27 7.94 -9.03 5.77
C THR A 27 7.83 -7.71 6.54
N SER A 28 7.27 -6.67 5.92
CA SER A 28 7.00 -5.39 6.59
C SER A 28 6.06 -5.55 7.79
N LEU A 29 5.00 -6.35 7.64
CA LEU A 29 4.07 -6.65 8.74
C LEU A 29 4.76 -7.38 9.90
N LEU A 30 5.67 -8.32 9.63
CA LEU A 30 6.45 -8.99 10.66
C LEU A 30 7.38 -8.04 11.41
N LEU A 31 8.09 -7.16 10.68
CA LEU A 31 9.02 -6.20 11.28
C LEU A 31 8.30 -5.19 12.18
N TYR A 32 7.10 -4.78 11.79
CA TYR A 32 6.27 -3.84 12.53
C TYR A 32 5.62 -4.49 13.76
N HIS A 33 4.86 -5.57 13.57
CA HIS A 33 4.07 -6.17 14.66
C HIS A 33 4.89 -7.04 15.61
N ARG A 34 6.04 -7.58 15.16
CA ARG A 34 6.93 -8.47 15.93
C ARG A 34 6.16 -9.52 16.74
N PRO A 35 5.28 -10.31 16.10
CA PRO A 35 4.42 -11.26 16.80
C PRO A 35 5.25 -12.37 17.45
N GLU A 36 4.81 -12.84 18.62
CA GLU A 36 5.45 -13.98 19.32
C GLU A 36 5.41 -15.27 18.48
N ARG A 37 4.41 -15.40 17.60
CA ARG A 37 4.21 -16.55 16.70
C ARG A 37 4.18 -16.11 15.23
N PRO A 38 5.34 -15.84 14.61
CA PRO A 38 5.42 -15.30 13.25
C PRO A 38 4.69 -16.13 12.19
N ARG A 39 4.78 -17.45 12.27
CA ARG A 39 4.14 -18.35 11.29
C ARG A 39 2.61 -18.27 11.36
N GLU A 40 2.04 -18.32 12.56
CA GLU A 40 0.59 -18.21 12.76
C GLU A 40 0.07 -16.85 12.30
N PHE A 41 0.82 -15.78 12.63
CA PHE A 41 0.53 -14.44 12.16
C PHE A 41 0.50 -14.36 10.63
N LEU A 42 1.55 -14.84 9.94
CA LEU A 42 1.62 -14.82 8.47
C LEU A 42 0.45 -15.59 7.82
N ILE A 43 0.09 -16.75 8.36
CA ILE A 43 -1.06 -17.53 7.89
C ILE A 43 -2.34 -16.69 7.98
N SER A 44 -2.58 -16.03 9.13
CA SER A 44 -3.76 -15.19 9.31
C SER A 44 -3.80 -13.99 8.34
N GLN A 45 -2.65 -13.40 8.00
CA GLN A 45 -2.58 -12.30 7.02
C GLN A 45 -2.89 -12.79 5.61
N LEU A 46 -2.39 -13.97 5.22
CA LEU A 46 -2.71 -14.60 3.93
C LEU A 46 -4.19 -14.99 3.84
N GLU A 47 -4.79 -15.47 4.91
CA GLU A 47 -6.23 -15.77 4.97
C GLU A 47 -7.08 -14.50 4.81
N LYS A 48 -6.71 -13.42 5.50
CA LYS A 48 -7.35 -12.10 5.32
C LYS A 48 -7.22 -11.60 3.89
N LEU A 49 -6.04 -11.71 3.28
CA LEU A 49 -5.83 -11.32 1.88
C LEU A 49 -6.70 -12.13 0.92
N LYS A 50 -6.85 -13.44 1.16
CA LYS A 50 -7.71 -14.32 0.37
C LYS A 50 -9.18 -13.92 0.48
N LEU A 51 -9.66 -13.56 1.68
CA LEU A 51 -11.03 -13.07 1.89
C LEU A 51 -11.24 -11.70 1.26
N ALA A 52 -10.27 -10.79 1.41
CA ALA A 52 -10.30 -9.45 0.84
C ALA A 52 -10.43 -9.48 -0.69
N ARG A 53 -9.78 -10.44 -1.36
CA ARG A 53 -9.94 -10.67 -2.80
C ARG A 53 -11.39 -11.00 -3.20
N ILE A 54 -12.15 -11.67 -2.34
CA ILE A 54 -13.53 -12.08 -2.63
C ILE A 54 -14.52 -10.95 -2.29
N ALA A 55 -14.28 -10.24 -1.19
CA ALA A 55 -15.18 -9.21 -0.66
C ALA A 55 -14.85 -7.79 -1.17
N ASP A 56 -13.71 -7.61 -1.85
CA ASP A 56 -13.12 -6.33 -2.24
C ASP A 56 -12.95 -5.31 -1.07
N LEU A 57 -12.80 -5.84 0.14
CA LEU A 57 -12.75 -5.09 1.40
C LEU A 57 -11.56 -5.58 2.25
N ASP A 58 -10.91 -4.67 2.98
CA ASP A 58 -9.90 -4.95 4.02
C ASP A 58 -8.67 -5.76 3.61
N TYR A 59 -7.94 -5.26 2.61
CA TYR A 59 -6.61 -5.79 2.29
C TYR A 59 -5.64 -5.54 3.45
N PRO A 60 -4.82 -6.54 3.84
CA PRO A 60 -3.76 -6.33 4.83
C PRO A 60 -2.85 -5.19 4.36
N CYS A 61 -2.83 -4.11 5.14
CA CYS A 61 -1.98 -2.95 4.91
C CYS A 61 -1.28 -2.58 6.21
N LEU A 62 -0.07 -2.05 6.10
CA LEU A 62 0.66 -1.51 7.25
C LEU A 62 -0.01 -0.25 7.81
N PHE A 63 -0.62 0.54 6.92
CA PHE A 63 -1.24 1.81 7.27
C PHE A 63 -2.73 1.63 7.52
N ASP A 64 -3.18 2.02 8.71
CA ASP A 64 -4.59 2.17 9.04
C ASP A 64 -5.06 3.63 8.86
N GLU A 65 -6.36 3.86 9.07
CA GLU A 65 -6.96 5.18 8.95
C GLU A 65 -6.34 6.22 9.89
N SER A 66 -5.93 5.80 11.10
CA SER A 66 -5.29 6.68 12.06
C SER A 66 -3.91 7.13 11.58
N ASN A 67 -3.17 6.25 10.88
CA ASN A 67 -1.88 6.60 10.30
C ASN A 67 -2.05 7.62 9.17
N VAL A 68 -3.07 7.46 8.33
CA VAL A 68 -3.38 8.42 7.25
C VAL A 68 -3.78 9.78 7.83
N GLU A 69 -4.63 9.80 8.86
CA GLU A 69 -5.00 11.04 9.55
C GLU A 69 -3.80 11.73 10.21
N ALA A 70 -2.91 10.96 10.83
CA ALA A 70 -1.68 11.49 11.42
C ALA A 70 -0.77 12.13 10.36
N VAL A 71 -0.59 11.49 9.20
CA VAL A 71 0.20 12.05 8.09
C VAL A 71 -0.40 13.36 7.59
N PHE A 72 -1.72 13.45 7.46
CA PHE A 72 -2.39 14.70 7.09
C PHE A 72 -2.16 15.80 8.15
N GLY A 73 -2.35 15.48 9.43
CA GLY A 73 -2.16 16.43 10.52
C GLY A 73 -0.72 16.96 10.61
N MET A 74 0.28 16.13 10.30
CA MET A 74 1.69 16.57 10.23
C MET A 74 1.94 17.57 9.08
N LEU A 75 1.13 17.51 8.02
CA LEU A 75 1.24 18.39 6.85
C LEU A 75 0.35 19.64 6.94
N ASP A 76 -0.63 19.64 7.85
CA ASP A 76 -1.44 20.80 8.22
C ASP A 76 -1.21 21.22 9.70
N PRO A 77 -0.01 21.68 10.06
CA PRO A 77 0.30 22.06 11.44
C PRO A 77 -0.50 23.28 11.92
N ALA A 78 -1.04 24.08 10.99
CA ALA A 78 -1.84 25.25 11.29
C ALA A 78 -3.33 24.89 11.53
N GLY A 79 -3.75 23.65 11.24
CA GLY A 79 -5.15 23.23 11.37
C GLY A 79 -6.10 23.98 10.44
N GLN A 80 -5.63 24.36 9.24
CA GLN A 80 -6.43 25.11 8.27
C GLN A 80 -7.48 24.25 7.55
N GLY A 81 -7.41 22.92 7.71
CA GLY A 81 -8.34 21.94 7.15
C GLY A 81 -7.98 21.47 5.73
N TYR A 82 -6.82 21.90 5.21
CA TYR A 82 -6.34 21.48 3.89
C TYR A 82 -4.80 21.45 3.82
N ILE A 83 -4.29 20.61 2.91
CA ILE A 83 -2.89 20.58 2.49
C ILE A 83 -2.77 21.02 1.03
N THR A 84 -1.61 21.53 0.65
CA THR A 84 -1.30 21.93 -0.73
C THR A 84 -1.00 20.72 -1.62
N GLY A 85 -1.12 20.88 -2.94
CA GLY A 85 -0.76 19.82 -3.90
C GLY A 85 0.68 19.29 -3.76
N THR A 86 1.62 20.17 -3.39
CA THR A 86 3.00 19.75 -3.12
C THR A 86 3.08 18.87 -1.86
N GLN A 87 2.42 19.27 -0.78
CA GLN A 87 2.37 18.48 0.46
C GLN A 87 1.67 17.14 0.26
N TYR A 88 0.58 17.12 -0.51
CA TYR A 88 -0.10 15.89 -0.91
C TYR A 88 0.85 14.93 -1.62
N THR A 89 1.61 15.44 -2.59
CA THR A 89 2.57 14.62 -3.36
C THR A 89 3.66 14.03 -2.48
N GLU A 90 4.20 14.82 -1.54
CA GLU A 90 5.18 14.33 -0.56
C GLU A 90 4.59 13.33 0.43
N ALA A 91 3.31 13.49 0.81
CA ALA A 91 2.59 12.53 1.63
C ALA A 91 2.49 11.16 0.95
N LEU A 92 2.09 11.15 -0.33
CA LEU A 92 1.99 9.91 -1.11
C LEU A 92 3.34 9.19 -1.21
N LYS A 93 4.42 9.92 -1.50
CA LYS A 93 5.78 9.36 -1.50
C LYS A 93 6.16 8.76 -0.15
N THR A 94 5.84 9.44 0.95
CA THR A 94 6.12 8.98 2.32
C THR A 94 5.37 7.68 2.64
N LEU A 95 4.16 7.53 2.10
CA LEU A 95 3.35 6.32 2.20
C LEU A 95 3.78 5.21 1.21
N GLY A 96 4.84 5.45 0.42
CA GLY A 96 5.35 4.51 -0.58
C GLY A 96 4.48 4.40 -1.84
N ILE A 97 3.56 5.33 -2.06
CA ILE A 97 2.66 5.36 -3.21
C ILE A 97 3.41 5.93 -4.41
N ASP A 98 3.40 5.20 -5.51
CA ASP A 98 3.96 5.66 -6.78
C ASP A 98 3.11 6.78 -7.39
N ILE A 99 3.72 7.96 -7.53
CA ILE A 99 3.09 9.17 -8.05
C ILE A 99 3.32 9.38 -9.55
N THR A 100 4.16 8.57 -10.21
CA THR A 100 4.62 8.82 -11.59
C THR A 100 3.49 8.78 -12.63
N SER A 101 2.40 8.09 -12.30
CA SER A 101 1.22 7.94 -13.17
C SER A 101 0.00 8.76 -12.73
N LEU A 102 0.17 9.62 -11.71
CA LEU A 102 -0.94 10.40 -11.16
C LEU A 102 -1.10 11.76 -11.87
N PRO A 103 -2.35 12.24 -12.04
CA PRO A 103 -2.58 13.60 -12.52
C PRO A 103 -2.06 14.63 -11.52
N ALA A 104 -1.87 15.87 -11.98
CA ALA A 104 -1.50 16.98 -11.11
C ALA A 104 -2.56 17.17 -10.00
N PRO A 105 -2.15 17.26 -8.73
CA PRO A 105 -3.09 17.41 -7.63
C PRO A 105 -3.73 18.80 -7.65
N PRO A 106 -4.97 18.94 -7.12
CA PRO A 106 -5.59 20.24 -6.94
C PRO A 106 -4.79 21.11 -5.95
N GLU A 107 -5.00 22.42 -5.96
CA GLU A 107 -4.26 23.35 -5.09
C GLU A 107 -4.50 23.10 -3.60
N LYS A 108 -5.71 22.66 -3.23
CA LYS A 108 -6.11 22.37 -1.87
C LYS A 108 -6.76 21.00 -1.78
N ILE A 109 -6.26 20.17 -0.87
CA ILE A 109 -6.75 18.81 -0.59
C ILE A 109 -7.23 18.79 0.87
N THR A 110 -8.50 18.46 1.09
CA THR A 110 -9.04 18.28 2.45
C THR A 110 -8.71 16.89 2.98
N LEU A 111 -8.90 16.68 4.28
CA LEU A 111 -8.68 15.39 4.92
C LEU A 111 -9.52 14.27 4.28
N GLU A 112 -10.78 14.57 3.93
CA GLU A 112 -11.70 13.60 3.34
C GLU A 112 -11.21 13.12 1.97
N VAL A 113 -10.79 14.06 1.11
CA VAL A 113 -10.24 13.76 -0.22
C VAL A 113 -8.95 12.97 -0.07
N PHE A 114 -8.05 13.42 0.82
CA PHE A 114 -6.80 12.73 1.10
C PHE A 114 -7.02 11.28 1.55
N LYS A 115 -7.91 11.05 2.51
CA LYS A 115 -8.24 9.71 3.02
C LYS A 115 -8.83 8.82 1.94
N HIS A 116 -9.69 9.36 1.09
CA HIS A 116 -10.30 8.62 -0.01
C HIS A 116 -9.22 8.17 -1.01
N ASP A 117 -8.40 9.10 -1.47
CA ASP A 117 -7.38 8.83 -2.48
C ASP A 117 -6.32 7.87 -1.95
N VAL A 118 -5.79 8.11 -0.75
CA VAL A 118 -4.78 7.23 -0.12
C VAL A 118 -5.31 5.81 0.03
N ARG A 119 -6.57 5.62 0.43
CA ARG A 119 -7.19 4.29 0.53
C ARG A 119 -7.21 3.55 -0.80
N ILE A 120 -7.55 4.24 -1.89
CA ILE A 120 -7.56 3.64 -3.23
C ILE A 120 -6.15 3.16 -3.62
N HIS A 121 -5.14 4.00 -3.37
CA HIS A 121 -3.75 3.67 -3.69
C HIS A 121 -3.21 2.52 -2.83
N LEU A 122 -3.42 2.58 -1.51
CA LEU A 122 -3.00 1.53 -0.58
C LEU A 122 -3.68 0.20 -0.92
N LYS A 123 -4.97 0.21 -1.27
CA LYS A 123 -5.68 -0.98 -1.75
C LYS A 123 -5.05 -1.55 -3.02
N LYS A 124 -4.70 -0.72 -3.99
CA LYS A 124 -4.01 -1.15 -5.22
C LYS A 124 -2.63 -1.75 -4.95
N MET A 125 -1.90 -1.22 -3.96
CA MET A 125 -0.59 -1.73 -3.53
C MET A 125 -0.70 -3.05 -2.76
N SER A 126 -1.69 -3.17 -1.87
CA SER A 126 -1.95 -4.39 -1.09
C SER A 126 -2.62 -5.50 -1.92
N ALA A 127 -3.20 -5.17 -3.08
CA ALA A 127 -3.72 -6.14 -4.04
C ALA A 127 -2.58 -6.82 -4.81
N THR A 128 -1.97 -7.82 -4.18
CA THR A 128 -0.92 -8.68 -4.76
C THR A 128 -1.52 -9.90 -5.45
N PHE A 129 -2.46 -9.67 -6.37
CA PHE A 129 -3.07 -10.71 -7.20
C PHE A 129 -3.40 -10.16 -8.58
N LYS A 130 -3.55 -11.06 -9.56
CA LYS A 130 -4.00 -10.72 -10.91
C LYS A 130 -5.45 -10.21 -10.85
N ALA A 131 -5.68 -9.05 -11.47
CA ALA A 131 -7.00 -8.45 -11.68
C ALA A 131 -7.86 -9.32 -12.60
#